data_AF-A0A9P9FUY1-F1
#
_entry.id   AF-A0A9P9FUY1-F1
#
_cell.length_a   1.000
_cell.length_b   1.000
_cell.length_c   1.000
_cell.angle_alpha   90.00
_cell.angle_beta   90.00
_cell.angle_gamma   90.00
#
_symmetry.space_group_name_H-M   'P 1'
#
loop_
_entity.id
_entity.type
_entity.pdbx_description
1 polymer ?
#
loop_
_entity_poly.entity_id
_entity_poly.type
_entity_poly.pdbx_seq_one_letter_code
_entity_poly.pdbx_strand_id
1 'polypeptide(L)' 'MASNETNGKPDNFVFTAEALQKAPPSMAMATRAIHADDFVSPHHAIAPAIHVAVCYRYSRNPDNLVPKVTDDV' A
#
# COMPACT_ATOMS: atom_id res chain seq x y z
N MET A 1 27.26 -7.72 3.22
CA MET A 1 26.93 -8.78 4.20
C MET A 1 26.88 -8.13 5.57
N ALA A 2 25.69 -7.96 6.14
CA ALA A 2 25.53 -7.53 7.53
C ALA A 2 24.74 -8.63 8.23
N SER A 3 25.42 -9.38 9.10
CA SER A 3 24.81 -10.36 9.98
C SER A 3 24.34 -9.63 11.23
N ASN A 4 23.04 -9.70 11.51
CA ASN A 4 22.50 -9.32 12.81
C ASN A 4 22.18 -10.63 13.53
N GLU A 5 22.96 -10.97 14.56
CA GLU A 5 22.71 -12.17 15.36
C GLU A 5 21.49 -11.95 16.25
N THR A 6 20.41 -12.68 15.96
CA THR A 6 19.21 -12.72 16.80
C THR A 6 19.35 -13.88 17.78
N ASN A 7 19.41 -13.55 19.06
CA ASN A 7 19.47 -14.48 20.19
C ASN A 7 18.23 -15.41 20.21
N GLY A 8 18.32 -16.56 19.55
CA GLY A 8 17.67 -17.84 19.87
C GLY A 8 16.14 -17.93 19.99
N LYS A 9 15.40 -16.82 19.99
CA LYS A 9 13.95 -16.77 19.99
C LYS A 9 13.54 -16.09 18.69
N PRO A 10 12.67 -16.69 17.86
CA PRO A 10 12.11 -15.95 16.75
C PRO A 10 11.32 -14.81 17.39
N ASP A 11 11.84 -13.59 17.28
CA ASP A 11 11.03 -12.41 17.49
C ASP A 11 9.79 -12.61 16.63
N ASN A 12 8.60 -12.55 17.24
CA ASN A 12 7.35 -12.71 16.51
C ASN A 12 7.36 -11.68 15.38
N PHE A 13 7.72 -12.14 14.17
CA PHE A 13 7.99 -11.24 13.07
C PHE A 13 6.67 -10.62 12.65
N VAL A 14 6.49 -9.35 12.99
CA VAL A 14 5.35 -8.57 12.54
C VAL A 14 5.70 -8.08 11.14
N PHE A 15 5.00 -8.61 10.14
CA PHE A 15 5.09 -8.09 8.79
C PHE A 15 4.45 -6.70 8.76
N THR A 16 5.25 -5.65 8.51
CA THR A 16 4.79 -4.26 8.45
C THR A 16 4.87 -3.68 7.03
N ALA A 17 4.16 -2.59 6.77
CA ALA A 17 4.17 -1.90 5.48
C ALA A 17 5.58 -1.37 5.12
N GLU A 18 6.36 -0.92 6.11
CA GLU A 18 7.73 -0.45 5.89
C GLU A 18 8.67 -1.59 5.50
N ALA A 19 8.45 -2.79 6.05
CA ALA A 19 9.19 -3.99 5.66
C ALA A 19 8.86 -4.39 4.22
N LEU A 20 7.58 -4.35 3.82
CA LEU A 20 7.16 -4.59 2.44
C LEU A 20 7.63 -3.51 1.46
N GLN A 21 7.89 -2.27 1.87
CA GLN A 21 8.45 -1.28 0.92
C GLN A 21 9.92 -1.54 0.59
N LYS A 22 10.69 -2.12 1.52
CA LYS A 22 12.14 -2.36 1.36
C LYS A 22 12.47 -3.68 0.66
N ALA A 23 11.61 -4.68 0.81
CA ALA A 23 11.86 -6.03 0.31
C ALA A 23 11.63 -6.30 -1.21
N PRO A 24 10.73 -5.62 -1.96
CA PRO A 24 10.33 -6.00 -3.31
C PRO A 24 11.48 -6.08 -4.31
N PRO A 25 12.50 -5.20 -4.29
CA PRO A 25 13.67 -5.34 -5.16
C PRO A 25 14.45 -6.64 -4.96
N SER A 26 14.38 -7.23 -3.76
CA SER A 26 15.08 -8.48 -3.42
C SER A 26 14.26 -9.75 -3.63
N MET A 27 12.95 -9.62 -3.89
CA MET A 27 12.05 -10.75 -4.11
C MET A 27 12.12 -11.27 -5.55
N ALA A 28 11.89 -12.58 -5.73
CA ALA A 28 11.73 -13.16 -7.05
C ALA A 28 10.49 -12.57 -7.77
N MET A 29 10.51 -12.55 -9.11
CA MET A 29 9.43 -11.98 -9.92
C MET A 29 8.06 -12.59 -9.61
N ALA A 30 7.98 -13.91 -9.43
CA ALA A 30 6.73 -14.59 -9.09
C ALA A 30 6.16 -14.12 -7.74
N THR A 31 7.02 -13.93 -6.74
CA THR A 31 6.61 -13.45 -5.41
C THR A 31 6.12 -12.00 -5.48
N ARG A 32 6.85 -11.14 -6.20
CA ARG A 32 6.46 -9.74 -6.38
C ARG A 32 5.12 -9.60 -7.09
N ALA A 33 4.84 -10.45 -8.07
CA ALA A 33 3.58 -10.43 -8.81
C ALA A 33 2.35 -10.69 -7.91
N ILE A 34 2.54 -11.40 -6.80
CA ILE A 34 1.46 -11.72 -5.85
C ILE A 34 1.42 -10.74 -4.67
N HIS A 35 2.59 -10.38 -4.11
CA HIS A 35 2.70 -9.79 -2.78
C HIS A 35 3.20 -8.34 -2.72
N ALA A 36 3.51 -7.69 -3.85
CA ALA A 36 4.10 -6.35 -3.82
C ALA A 36 3.19 -5.30 -3.14
N ASP A 37 1.88 -5.51 -3.14
CA ASP A 37 0.87 -4.54 -2.73
C ASP A 37 -0.01 -5.01 -1.55
N ASP A 38 0.44 -5.98 -0.75
CA ASP A 38 -0.37 -6.59 0.34
C ASP A 38 -0.93 -5.56 1.35
N PHE A 39 -0.31 -4.38 1.51
CA PHE A 39 -0.77 -3.30 2.41
C PHE A 39 -1.64 -2.23 1.74
N VAL A 40 -2.17 -2.46 0.54
CA VAL A 40 -3.01 -1.48 -0.17
C VAL A 40 -4.40 -1.30 0.47
N SER A 41 -4.93 -2.35 1.10
CA SER A 41 -6.25 -2.31 1.71
C SER A 41 -6.15 -1.83 3.17
N PRO A 42 -7.02 -0.90 3.63
CA PRO A 42 -7.00 -0.41 5.01
C PRO A 42 -7.46 -1.44 6.03
N HIS A 43 -7.97 -2.59 5.58
CA HIS A 43 -8.46 -3.68 6.41
C HIS A 43 -7.69 -4.97 6.07
N HIS A 44 -7.62 -5.89 7.02
CA HIS A 44 -6.86 -7.15 6.89
C HIS A 44 -7.61 -8.20 6.07
N ALA A 45 -7.94 -7.89 4.82
CA ALA A 45 -8.47 -8.88 3.88
C ALA A 45 -7.33 -9.63 3.17
N ILE A 46 -7.57 -10.90 2.86
CA ILE A 46 -6.62 -11.75 2.12
C ILE A 46 -6.52 -11.31 0.65
N ALA A 47 -7.55 -10.65 0.12
CA ALA A 47 -7.60 -10.13 -1.24
C ALA A 47 -8.17 -8.70 -1.27
N PRO A 48 -7.75 -7.83 -2.21
CA PRO A 48 -8.33 -6.50 -2.37
C PRO A 48 -9.82 -6.53 -2.72
N ALA A 49 -10.56 -5.51 -2.30
CA ALA A 49 -11.95 -5.34 -2.68
C ALA A 49 -12.09 -4.95 -4.16
N ILE A 50 -13.16 -5.43 -4.82
CA ILE A 50 -13.51 -5.00 -6.17
C ILE A 50 -14.38 -3.75 -6.07
N HIS A 51 -13.89 -2.62 -6.54
CA HIS A 51 -14.62 -1.34 -6.55
C HIS A 51 -15.49 -1.21 -7.80
N VAL A 52 -16.70 -1.78 -7.77
CA VAL A 52 -17.70 -1.63 -8.86
C VAL A 52 -18.52 -0.35 -8.64
N ALA A 53 -17.88 0.81 -8.81
CA ALA A 53 -18.52 2.11 -8.66
C ALA A 53 -18.29 2.97 -9.91
N VAL A 54 -19.33 3.70 -10.32
CA VAL A 54 -19.26 4.68 -11.41
C VAL A 54 -18.83 6.04 -10.89
N CYS A 55 -19.05 6.32 -9.60
CA CYS A 55 -18.82 7.62 -8.97
C CYS A 55 -18.01 7.47 -7.68
N TYR A 56 -17.17 8.46 -7.39
CA TYR A 56 -16.41 8.58 -6.14
C TYR A 56 -16.86 9.83 -5.37
N ARG A 57 -16.88 9.75 -4.04
CA ARG A 57 -17.26 10.88 -3.18
C ARG A 57 -16.06 11.82 -3.02
N TYR A 58 -16.29 13.13 -3.14
CA TYR A 58 -15.29 14.12 -2.79
C TYR A 58 -14.93 14.06 -1.30
N SER A 59 -13.66 14.31 -0.97
CA SER A 59 -13.21 14.39 0.42
C SER A 59 -13.77 15.60 1.17
N ARG A 60 -14.21 16.64 0.43
CA ARG A 60 -14.81 17.89 0.95
C ARG A 60 -16.25 18.02 0.44
N ASN A 61 -17.03 18.93 1.05
CA ASN A 61 -18.39 19.22 0.59
C ASN A 61 -18.38 19.64 -0.89
N PRO A 62 -19.05 18.90 -1.80
CA PRO A 62 -19.11 19.25 -3.23
C PRO A 62 -19.72 20.62 -3.49
N ASP A 63 -20.61 21.11 -2.62
CA ASP A 63 -21.24 22.43 -2.80
C ASP A 63 -20.22 23.59 -2.65
N ASN A 64 -19.07 23.32 -2.03
CA ASN A 64 -18.00 24.28 -1.82
C ASN A 64 -16.91 24.20 -2.90
N LEU A 65 -17.16 23.50 -4.02
CA LEU A 65 -16.21 23.42 -5.12
C LEU A 65 -16.10 24.78 -5.82
N VAL A 66 -14.89 25.34 -5.84
CA VAL A 66 -14.56 26.52 -6.65
C VAL A 66 -13.93 26.06 -7.97
N PRO A 67 -14.30 26.65 -9.12
CA PRO A 67 -13.64 26.38 -10.38
C PRO A 67 -12.13 26.60 -10.26
N LYS A 68 -11.34 25.63 -10.70
CA LYS A 68 -9.90 25.80 -10.81
C LYS A 68 -9.64 26.72 -12.01
N VAL A 69 -9.35 27.98 -11.74
CA VAL A 69 -8.82 28.89 -12.76
C VAL A 69 -7.40 28.39 -13.07
N THR A 70 -7.20 27.93 -14.30
CA THR A 70 -5.87 27.69 -14.86
C THR A 70 -5.50 28.92 -15.66
N ASP A 71 -4.34 29.52 -15.39
CA ASP A 71 -3.81 30.68 -16.10
C ASP A 71 -3.24 30.30 -17.49
N ASP A 72 -3.96 29.43 -18.20
CA ASP A 72 -3.55 28.94 -19.52
C ASP A 72 -4.22 29.83 -20.57
N VAL A 73 -3.55 30.95 -20.89
CA VAL A 73 -3.82 31.83 -22.04
C VAL A 73 -3.16 31.25 -23.29
#